data_AF-A0A2D0KB00-F1
#
_entry.id   AF-A0A2D0KB00-F1
#
_cell.length_a   1.000
_cell.length_b   1.000
_cell.length_c   1.000
_cell.angle_alpha   90.00
_cell.angle_beta   90.00
_cell.angle_gamma   90.00
#
_symmetry.space_group_name_H-M   'P 1'
#
loop_
_entity.id
_entity.type
_entity.pdbx_description
1 polymer ?
#
loop_
_entity_poly.entity_id
_entity_poly.type
_entity_poly.pdbx_seq_one_letter_code
_entity_poly.pdbx_strand_id
1 'polypeptide(L)'
;MNLVSINKVLSVPEENPEGWFYLPPDESSWNLNTEGVFSLDSADFPPDSDEFLPIQEKENGWIETLDNGLIEEIIENAKAQLGNPSTDDLFTAFIFYFQHDAFIEF
;
A
#
# COMPACT_ATOMS: atom_id res chain seq x y z
N MET A 1 8.37 -13.08 -1.33
CA MET A 1 7.94 -11.68 -1.36
C MET A 1 9.14 -10.82 -1.01
N ASN A 2 9.35 -9.69 -1.71
CA ASN A 2 10.47 -8.79 -1.45
C ASN A 2 9.96 -7.53 -0.75
N LEU A 3 10.78 -6.95 0.11
CA LEU A 3 10.49 -5.65 0.70
C LEU A 3 10.57 -4.56 -0.38
N VAL A 4 9.66 -3.59 -0.31
CA VAL A 4 9.58 -2.44 -1.21
C VAL A 4 9.22 -1.21 -0.40
N SER A 5 9.86 -0.06 -0.68
CA SER A 5 9.55 1.18 0.02
C SER A 5 8.24 1.79 -0.47
N ILE A 6 7.55 2.51 0.40
CA ILE A 6 6.34 3.28 0.04
C ILE A 6 6.62 4.20 -1.16
N ASN A 7 7.80 4.85 -1.20
CA ASN A 7 8.20 5.67 -2.34
C ASN A 7 8.15 4.90 -3.67
N LYS A 8 8.69 3.67 -3.70
CA LYS A 8 8.71 2.86 -4.91
C LYS A 8 7.28 2.42 -5.30
N VAL A 9 6.48 2.02 -4.31
CA VAL A 9 5.07 1.65 -4.49
C VAL A 9 4.26 2.77 -5.14
N LEU A 10 4.46 4.02 -4.69
CA LEU A 10 3.69 5.17 -5.18
C LEU A 10 4.25 5.76 -6.48
N SER A 11 5.56 5.63 -6.73
CA SER A 11 6.19 6.26 -7.89
C SER A 11 6.03 5.45 -9.18
N VAL A 12 5.88 4.13 -9.07
CA VAL A 12 5.79 3.20 -10.21
C VAL A 12 4.76 2.11 -9.90
N PRO A 13 3.48 2.48 -9.71
CA PRO A 13 2.47 1.54 -9.22
C PRO A 13 2.23 0.35 -10.17
N GLU A 14 2.47 0.52 -11.46
CA GLU A 14 2.36 -0.53 -12.47
C GLU A 14 3.38 -1.68 -12.32
N GLU A 15 4.42 -1.49 -11.52
CA GLU A 15 5.41 -2.54 -11.20
C GLU A 15 5.08 -3.27 -9.89
N ASN A 16 4.05 -2.85 -9.16
CA ASN A 16 3.67 -3.49 -7.91
C ASN A 16 3.07 -4.88 -8.17
N PRO A 17 3.33 -5.85 -7.28
CA PRO A 17 2.56 -7.09 -7.27
C PRO A 17 1.07 -6.81 -7.01
N GLU A 18 0.22 -7.67 -7.56
CA GLU A 18 -1.18 -7.75 -7.15
C GLU A 18 -1.30 -8.15 -5.68
N GLY A 19 -2.41 -7.77 -5.05
CA GLY A 19 -2.72 -8.10 -3.66
C GLY A 19 -2.54 -6.94 -2.69
N TRP A 20 -2.49 -7.26 -1.40
CA TRP A 20 -2.52 -6.29 -0.31
C TRP A 20 -1.12 -5.86 0.08
N PHE A 21 -0.92 -4.56 0.29
CA PHE A 21 0.32 -4.02 0.80
C PHE A 21 0.32 -4.03 2.34
N TYR A 22 1.34 -4.61 2.93
CA TYR A 22 1.52 -4.71 4.38
C TYR A 22 2.64 -3.80 4.85
N LEU A 23 2.40 -3.11 5.97
CA LEU A 23 3.34 -2.17 6.58
C LEU A 23 3.52 -2.43 8.08
N PRO A 24 4.62 -1.96 8.70
CA PRO A 24 4.81 -2.03 10.15
C PRO A 24 3.63 -1.43 10.93
N PRO A 25 3.26 -1.97 12.10
CA PRO A 25 2.01 -1.60 12.79
C PRO A 25 1.97 -0.16 13.34
N ASP A 26 3.12 0.51 13.48
CA ASP A 26 3.20 1.90 13.93
C ASP A 26 3.07 2.86 12.75
N GLU A 27 1.83 3.15 12.37
CA GLU A 27 1.48 4.09 11.30
C GLU A 27 2.14 5.47 11.47
N SER A 28 2.27 5.95 12.71
CA SER A 28 2.84 7.28 13.00
C SER A 28 4.33 7.39 12.64
N SER A 29 5.00 6.26 12.43
CA SER A 29 6.40 6.17 12.00
C SER A 29 6.59 6.12 10.48
N TRP A 30 5.50 5.96 9.72
CA TRP A 30 5.58 5.76 8.28
C TRP A 30 6.09 7.00 7.57
N ASN A 31 6.97 6.77 6.60
CA ASN A 31 7.49 7.77 5.69
C ASN A 31 7.81 7.09 4.34
N LEU A 32 8.19 7.88 3.35
CA LEU A 32 8.51 7.38 2.01
C LEU A 32 9.57 6.27 1.96
N ASN A 33 10.46 6.17 2.96
CA ASN A 33 11.47 5.11 3.04
C ASN A 33 11.03 3.89 3.87
N THR A 34 9.85 3.93 4.49
CA THR A 34 9.30 2.77 5.19
C THR A 34 9.14 1.62 4.21
N GLU A 35 9.69 0.47 4.57
CA GLU A 35 9.57 -0.75 3.80
C GLU A 35 8.26 -1.47 4.14
N GLY A 36 7.58 -1.94 3.09
CA GLY A 36 6.42 -2.80 3.15
C GLY A 36 6.61 -4.04 2.29
N VAL A 37 5.59 -4.88 2.23
CA VAL A 37 5.59 -6.14 1.46
C VAL A 37 4.19 -6.42 0.94
N PHE A 38 4.06 -6.90 -0.29
CA PHE A 38 2.77 -7.34 -0.81
C PHE A 38 2.51 -8.80 -0.40
N SER A 39 1.26 -9.11 -0.06
CA SER A 39 0.78 -10.49 0.06
C SER A 39 0.73 -11.17 -1.31
N LEU A 40 0.46 -12.47 -1.30
CA LEU A 40 -0.02 -13.16 -2.50
C LEU A 40 -1.54 -12.96 -2.62
N ASP A 41 -2.11 -13.25 -3.79
CA ASP A 41 -3.55 -13.22 -3.98
C ASP A 41 -4.20 -14.38 -3.20
N SER A 42 -5.02 -14.05 -2.20
CA SER A 42 -5.75 -15.03 -1.39
C SER A 42 -6.63 -15.97 -2.22
N ALA A 43 -7.08 -15.55 -3.41
CA ALA A 43 -7.90 -16.37 -4.30
C ALA A 43 -7.15 -17.59 -4.86
N ASP A 44 -5.82 -17.57 -4.86
CA ASP A 44 -4.97 -18.69 -5.27
C ASP A 44 -4.84 -19.77 -4.18
N PHE A 45 -5.42 -19.54 -2.99
CA PHE A 45 -5.29 -20.40 -1.83
C PHE A 45 -6.65 -20.90 -1.31
N PRO A 46 -6.68 -22.00 -0.53
CA PRO A 46 -7.91 -22.45 0.14
C PRO A 46 -8.51 -21.39 1.06
N PRO A 47 -9.86 -21.36 1.26
CA PRO A 47 -10.56 -20.31 2.04
C PRO A 47 -10.11 -20.13 3.50
N ASP A 48 -9.39 -21.09 4.08
CA ASP A 48 -8.88 -21.05 5.47
C ASP A 48 -7.34 -21.08 5.52
N SER A 49 -6.68 -20.89 4.38
CA SER A 49 -5.22 -20.84 4.29
C SER A 49 -4.69 -19.49 4.73
N ASP A 50 -3.55 -19.47 5.40
CA ASP A 50 -2.80 -18.26 5.71
C ASP A 50 -1.50 -18.17 4.88
N GLU A 51 -1.30 -19.08 3.93
CA GLU A 51 -0.05 -19.19 3.16
C GLU A 51 0.20 -17.98 2.23
N PHE A 52 -0.85 -17.22 1.92
CA PHE A 52 -0.76 -15.99 1.14
C PHE A 52 -0.21 -14.81 1.95
N LEU A 53 -0.27 -14.90 3.28
CA LEU A 53 0.16 -13.82 4.17
C LEU A 53 1.70 -13.70 4.19
N PRO A 54 2.23 -12.47 4.19
CA PRO A 54 3.66 -12.23 4.35
C PRO A 54 4.16 -12.71 5.73
N ILE A 55 5.40 -13.18 5.78
CA ILE A 55 6.02 -13.60 7.05
C ILE A 55 6.08 -12.47 8.07
N GLN A 56 6.18 -11.21 7.60
CA GLN A 56 6.19 -10.02 8.43
C GLN A 56 4.88 -9.80 9.19
N GLU A 57 3.74 -10.19 8.62
CA GLU A 57 2.48 -10.20 9.36
C GLU A 57 2.52 -11.29 10.43
N LYS A 58 2.86 -12.53 10.03
CA LYS A 58 2.87 -13.69 10.92
C LYS A 58 3.81 -13.54 12.12
N GLU A 59 4.98 -12.92 11.91
CA GLU A 59 6.05 -12.86 12.91
C GLU A 59 6.23 -11.46 13.53
N ASN A 60 5.90 -10.39 12.82
CA ASN A 60 6.15 -9.01 13.27
C ASN A 60 4.88 -8.18 13.44
N GLY A 61 3.70 -8.77 13.20
CA GLY A 61 2.42 -8.09 13.34
C GLY A 61 2.26 -6.91 12.38
N TRP A 62 2.88 -6.98 11.20
CA TRP A 62 2.59 -6.03 10.14
C TRP A 62 1.11 -6.10 9.76
N ILE A 63 0.55 -4.95 9.40
CA ILE A 63 -0.88 -4.80 9.16
C ILE A 63 -1.15 -4.71 7.67
N GLU A 64 -2.27 -5.31 7.26
CA GLU A 64 -2.86 -5.10 5.95
C GLU A 64 -3.26 -3.63 5.79
N THR A 65 -2.94 -3.01 4.66
CA THR A 65 -3.25 -1.60 4.40
C THR A 65 -4.22 -1.44 3.25
N LEU A 66 -3.71 -1.26 2.03
CA LEU A 66 -4.49 -1.08 0.80
C LEU A 66 -3.99 -2.08 -0.23
N ASP A 67 -4.89 -2.56 -1.08
CA ASP A 67 -4.51 -3.37 -2.24
C ASP A 67 -3.94 -2.50 -3.36
N ASN A 68 -3.17 -3.10 -4.27
CA ASN A 68 -2.54 -2.35 -5.37
C ASN A 68 -3.55 -1.62 -6.26
N GLY A 69 -4.72 -2.21 -6.52
CA GLY A 69 -5.76 -1.57 -7.33
C GLY A 69 -6.25 -0.27 -6.69
N LEU A 70 -6.49 -0.30 -5.38
CA LEU A 70 -6.87 0.89 -4.63
C LEU A 70 -5.74 1.93 -4.56
N ILE A 71 -4.47 1.50 -4.43
CA ILE A 71 -3.30 2.39 -4.51
C ILE A 71 -3.25 3.10 -5.87
N GLU A 72 -3.47 2.39 -6.98
CA GLU A 72 -3.54 2.98 -8.32
C GLU A 72 -4.68 4.02 -8.42
N GLU A 73 -5.86 3.73 -7.89
CA GLU A 73 -6.98 4.67 -7.87
C GLU A 73 -6.66 5.95 -7.08
N ILE A 74 -6.00 5.83 -5.93
CA ILE A 74 -5.56 6.98 -5.12
C ILE A 74 -4.59 7.86 -5.90
N ILE A 75 -3.64 7.24 -6.61
CA ILE A 75 -2.64 7.94 -7.42
C ILE A 75 -3.31 8.66 -8.59
N GLU A 76 -4.22 8.00 -9.30
CA GLU A 76 -4.96 8.61 -10.42
C GLU A 76 -5.87 9.76 -9.94
N ASN A 77 -6.52 9.63 -8.78
CA ASN A 77 -7.27 10.72 -8.17
C ASN A 77 -6.37 11.93 -7.86
N ALA A 78 -5.20 11.72 -7.25
CA ALA A 78 -4.27 12.81 -6.97
C ALA A 78 -3.74 13.48 -8.25
N LYS A 79 -3.44 12.69 -9.30
CA LYS A 79 -3.07 13.20 -10.63
C LYS A 79 -4.20 14.01 -11.26
N ALA A 80 -5.46 13.59 -11.12
CA ALA A 80 -6.60 14.31 -11.65
C ALA A 80 -6.80 15.69 -11.00
N GLN A 81 -6.49 15.81 -9.69
CA GLN A 81 -6.62 17.06 -8.95
C GLN A 81 -5.43 18.02 -9.14
N LEU A 82 -4.20 17.49 -9.14
CA LEU A 82 -2.96 18.29 -9.12
C LEU A 82 -2.23 18.34 -10.47
N GLY A 83 -2.58 17.49 -11.41
CA GLY A 83 -1.92 17.33 -12.72
C GLY A 83 -0.60 16.56 -12.65
N ASN A 84 0.36 17.02 -11.84
CA ASN A 84 1.66 16.37 -11.66
C ASN A 84 2.06 16.36 -10.17
N PRO A 85 1.40 15.53 -9.33
CA PRO A 85 1.68 15.44 -7.90
C PRO A 85 3.11 14.99 -7.62
N SER A 86 3.69 15.49 -6.54
CA SER A 86 4.93 14.95 -5.98
C SER A 86 4.68 13.63 -5.26
N THR A 87 5.73 12.85 -5.00
CA THR A 87 5.58 11.62 -4.20
C THR A 87 5.10 11.92 -2.78
N ASP A 88 5.42 13.09 -2.21
CA ASP A 88 4.88 13.53 -0.92
C ASP A 88 3.36 13.79 -0.97
N ASP A 89 2.85 14.33 -2.08
CA ASP A 89 1.40 14.48 -2.30
C ASP A 89 0.71 13.10 -2.40
N LEU A 90 1.33 12.16 -3.13
CA LEU A 90 0.84 10.78 -3.24
C LEU A 90 0.85 10.07 -1.89
N PHE A 91 1.90 10.27 -1.09
CA PHE A 91 1.99 9.71 0.25
C PHE A 91 0.91 10.30 1.17
N THR A 92 0.65 11.60 1.07
CA THR A 92 -0.43 12.26 1.82
C THR A 92 -1.79 11.66 1.45
N ALA A 93 -2.05 11.43 0.15
CA ALA A 93 -3.29 10.80 -0.30
C ALA A 93 -3.41 9.33 0.16
N PHE A 94 -2.31 8.56 0.11
CA PHE A 94 -2.25 7.19 0.61
C PHE A 94 -2.62 7.11 2.10
N ILE A 95 -1.97 7.93 2.94
CA ILE A 95 -2.25 7.97 4.38
C ILE A 95 -3.69 8.42 4.65
N PHE A 96 -4.17 9.45 3.95
CA PHE A 96 -5.53 9.94 4.11
C PHE A 96 -6.56 8.85 3.79
N TYR A 97 -6.37 8.11 2.69
CA TYR A 97 -7.27 7.03 2.33
C TYR A 97 -7.23 5.91 3.37
N PHE A 98 -6.05 5.48 3.80
CA PHE A 98 -5.91 4.47 4.85
C PHE A 98 -6.64 4.85 6.15
N GLN A 99 -6.59 6.13 6.54
CA GLN A 99 -7.21 6.63 7.78
C GLN A 99 -8.72 6.87 7.66
N HIS A 100 -9.21 7.21 6.46
CA HIS A 100 -10.56 7.74 6.28
C HIS A 100 -11.45 6.92 5.34
N ASP A 101 -10.89 5.93 4.65
CA ASP A 101 -11.55 5.16 3.58
C ASP A 101 -12.22 6.10 2.56
N ALA A 102 -11.47 7.13 2.15
CA ALA A 102 -11.95 8.19 1.27
C ALA A 102 -10.80 8.85 0.52
N PHE A 103 -11.09 9.36 -0.68
CA PHE A 103 -10.16 10.18 -1.43
C PHE A 103 -10.02 11.57 -0.81
N ILE A 104 -8.78 12.04 -0.66
CA ILE A 104 -8.49 13.41 -0.21
C ILE A 104 -8.89 14.45 -1.28
N GLU A 105 -9.31 15.63 -0.84
CA GLU A 105 -9.41 16.84 -1.66
C GLU A 105 -8.22 17.75 -1.36
N PHE A 106 -7.44 18.11 -2.40
CA PHE A 106 -6.21 18.92 -2.27
C PHE A 106 -6.45 20.44 -2.30
#